data_AF-A0A7R9W1N9-F1
#
_entry.id   AF-A0A7R9W1N9-F1
#
_cell.length_a   1.000
_cell.length_b   1.000
_cell.length_c   1.000
_cell.angle_alpha   90.00
_cell.angle_beta   90.00
_cell.angle_gamma   90.00
#
_symmetry.space_group_name_H-M   'P 1'
#
loop_
_entity.id
_entity.type
_entity.pdbx_description
1 polymer ?
#
loop_
_entity_poly.entity_id
_entity_poly.type
_entity_poly.pdbx_seq_one_letter_code
_entity_poly.pdbx_strand_id
1 'polypeptide(L)'
;MIFLTFLKALCQKERPIVLFIDDMHWADAPSLDLLKVLLLDPDIASRQAFMLVGACRSNESASNGPLSAFLRDIDKSGASITKIEVGDLTQKAVNELVSSALNMPQDTCHSLA
;
A
#
# COMPACT_ATOMS: atom_id res chain seq x y z
N MET A 1 -11.12 -2.68 20.86
CA MET A 1 -9.84 -2.09 20.39
C MET A 1 -10.06 -0.64 20.03
N ILE A 2 -9.31 0.30 20.63
CA ILE A 2 -9.51 1.75 20.41
C ILE A 2 -9.29 2.18 18.96
N PHE A 3 -8.33 1.57 18.26
CA PHE A 3 -8.00 1.92 16.87
C PHE A 3 -9.11 1.54 15.88
N LEU A 4 -9.74 0.38 16.07
CA LEU A 4 -10.91 -0.02 15.27
C LEU A 4 -12.08 0.94 15.47
N THR A 5 -12.37 1.32 16.73
CA THR A 5 -13.43 2.30 17.05
C THR A 5 -13.13 3.66 16.42
N PHE A 6 -11.87 4.11 16.48
CA PHE A 6 -11.41 5.33 15.84
C PHE A 6 -11.63 5.27 14.32
N LEU A 7 -11.22 4.18 13.66
CA LEU A 7 -11.39 4.05 12.21
C LEU A 7 -12.87 3.99 11.82
N LYS A 8 -13.73 3.31 12.58
CA LYS A 8 -15.19 3.29 12.37
C LYS A 8 -15.85 4.67 12.50
N ALA A 9 -15.34 5.52 13.37
CA ALA A 9 -15.85 6.88 13.54
C ALA A 9 -15.50 7.78 12.34
N LEU A 10 -14.37 7.52 11.68
CA LEU A 10 -13.90 8.31 10.54
C LEU A 10 -14.36 7.77 9.19
N CYS A 11 -14.42 6.44 9.01
CA CYS A 11 -14.84 5.78 7.78
C CYS A 11 -16.35 5.89 7.59
N GLN A 12 -16.77 6.88 6.80
CA GLN A 12 -18.14 7.08 6.34
C GLN A 12 -18.17 7.03 4.81
N LYS A 13 -19.31 6.66 4.23
CA LYS A 13 -19.44 6.56 2.76
C LYS A 13 -19.12 7.90 2.07
N GLU A 14 -19.47 9.00 2.72
CA GLU A 14 -19.22 10.37 2.27
C GLU A 14 -17.77 10.85 2.54
N ARG A 15 -17.02 10.11 3.36
CA ARG A 15 -15.65 10.44 3.79
C ARG A 15 -14.78 9.17 3.79
N PRO A 16 -14.45 8.62 2.60
CA PRO A 16 -13.63 7.44 2.51
C PRO A 16 -12.19 7.72 2.98
N ILE A 17 -11.55 6.69 3.54
CA ILE A 17 -10.17 6.75 4.03
C ILE A 17 -9.29 5.81 3.21
N VAL A 18 -8.15 6.34 2.79
CA VAL A 18 -7.06 5.56 2.22
C VAL A 18 -5.91 5.55 3.22
N LEU A 19 -5.53 4.36 3.70
CA LEU A 19 -4.33 4.17 4.49
C LEU A 19 -3.22 3.67 3.57
N PHE A 20 -2.19 4.48 3.37
CA PHE A 20 -0.99 4.08 2.63
C PHE A 20 0.11 3.67 3.62
N ILE A 21 0.70 2.49 3.40
CA ILE A 21 1.83 1.99 4.18
C ILE A 21 2.98 1.71 3.23
N ASP A 22 4.04 2.50 3.37
CA ASP A 22 5.30 2.22 2.68
C ASP A 22 6.09 1.13 3.41
N ASP A 23 6.98 0.44 2.70
CA ASP A 23 7.83 -0.64 3.22
C ASP A 23 7.06 -1.69 4.06
N MET A 24 5.84 -2.05 3.64
CA MET A 24 4.95 -2.95 4.39
C MET A 24 5.56 -4.32 4.69
N HIS A 25 6.57 -4.73 3.94
CA HIS A 25 7.35 -5.95 4.17
C HIS A 25 8.16 -5.96 5.48
N TRP A 26 8.35 -4.80 6.12
CA TRP A 26 8.98 -4.70 7.45
C TRP A 26 8.00 -4.80 8.62
N ALA A 27 6.69 -4.83 8.36
CA ALA A 27 5.69 -4.93 9.42
C ALA A 27 5.78 -6.29 10.14
N ASP A 28 5.71 -6.24 11.47
CA ASP A 28 5.65 -7.44 12.29
C ASP A 28 4.26 -8.10 12.23
N ALA A 29 4.17 -9.34 12.71
CA ALA A 29 2.90 -10.10 12.68
C ALA A 29 1.76 -9.40 13.46
N PRO A 30 1.97 -8.86 14.68
CA PRO A 30 0.91 -8.14 15.39
C PRO A 30 0.38 -6.91 14.63
N SER A 31 1.25 -6.16 13.97
CA SER A 31 0.82 -5.00 13.15
C SER A 31 -0.01 -5.44 11.95
N LEU A 32 0.39 -6.52 11.28
CA LEU A 32 -0.36 -7.08 10.16
C LEU A 32 -1.71 -7.67 10.62
N ASP A 33 -1.77 -8.32 11.77
CA ASP A 33 -3.01 -8.85 12.33
C ASP A 33 -4.00 -7.72 12.70
N LEU A 34 -3.50 -6.58 13.19
CA LEU A 34 -4.34 -5.39 13.35
C LEU A 34 -4.96 -4.96 12.02
N LEU A 35 -4.16 -4.87 10.95
CA LEU A 35 -4.67 -4.51 9.62
C LEU A 35 -5.72 -5.51 9.12
N LYS A 36 -5.55 -6.82 9.39
CA LYS A 36 -6.59 -7.83 9.08
C LYS A 36 -7.88 -7.52 9.81
N VAL A 37 -7.81 -7.25 11.11
CA VAL A 37 -9.00 -6.93 11.91
C VAL A 37 -9.73 -5.71 11.35
N LEU A 38 -9.02 -4.69 10.88
CA LEU A 38 -9.63 -3.49 10.30
C LEU A 38 -10.28 -3.76 8.94
N LEU A 39 -9.59 -4.50 8.06
CA LEU A 39 -10.08 -4.83 6.73
C LEU A 39 -11.29 -5.77 6.74
N LEU A 40 -11.28 -6.72 7.67
CA LEU A 40 -12.29 -7.79 7.74
C LEU A 40 -13.42 -7.48 8.73
N ASP A 41 -13.39 -6.32 9.38
CA ASP A 41 -14.50 -5.90 10.23
C ASP A 41 -15.77 -5.67 9.37
N PRO A 42 -16.90 -6.35 9.68
CA PRO A 42 -18.09 -6.29 8.83
C PRO A 42 -18.70 -4.89 8.67
N ASP A 43 -18.58 -4.04 9.69
CA ASP A 43 -19.11 -2.67 9.66
C ASP A 43 -18.24 -1.80 8.75
N ILE A 44 -16.91 -1.93 8.81
CA ILE A 44 -16.02 -1.23 7.88
C ILE A 44 -16.20 -1.74 6.44
N ALA A 45 -16.22 -3.06 6.26
CA ALA A 45 -16.32 -3.69 4.94
C ALA A 45 -17.64 -3.33 4.23
N SER A 46 -18.76 -3.35 4.95
CA SER A 46 -20.08 -3.01 4.37
C SER A 46 -20.22 -1.55 3.95
N ARG A 47 -19.46 -0.63 4.56
CA ARG A 47 -19.47 0.80 4.22
C ARG A 47 -18.71 1.13 2.94
N GLN A 48 -17.83 0.24 2.47
CA GLN A 48 -16.99 0.45 1.29
C GLN A 48 -16.21 1.79 1.33
N ALA A 49 -15.83 2.22 2.53
CA ALA A 49 -15.25 3.54 2.80
C ALA A 49 -13.80 3.46 3.30
N PHE A 50 -13.17 2.29 3.20
CA PHE A 50 -11.80 2.08 3.65
C PHE A 50 -11.00 1.33 2.59
N MET A 51 -9.80 1.83 2.29
CA MET A 51 -8.85 1.21 1.38
C MET A 51 -7.47 1.17 2.03
N LEU A 52 -6.85 -0.01 2.06
CA LEU A 52 -5.44 -0.17 2.42
C LEU A 52 -4.62 -0.27 1.14
N VAL A 53 -3.58 0.55 1.03
CA VAL A 53 -2.57 0.48 -0.03
C VAL A 53 -1.23 0.21 0.64
N GLY A 54 -0.60 -0.90 0.28
CA GLY A 54 0.71 -1.27 0.81
C GLY A 54 1.74 -1.32 -0.31
N ALA A 55 2.89 -0.69 -0.10
CA ALA A 55 4.06 -0.87 -0.95
C ALA A 55 4.98 -1.93 -0.34
N CYS A 56 5.43 -2.88 -1.15
CA CYS A 56 6.35 -3.93 -0.72
C CYS A 56 7.23 -4.39 -1.89
N ARG A 57 8.35 -5.02 -1.56
CA ARG A 57 9.24 -5.61 -2.57
C ARG A 57 8.61 -6.87 -3.16
N SER A 58 8.83 -7.09 -4.46
CA SER A 58 8.23 -8.20 -5.21
C SER A 58 8.59 -9.57 -4.61
N ASN A 59 9.85 -9.75 -4.22
CA ASN A 59 10.35 -10.99 -3.63
C ASN A 59 9.73 -11.31 -2.24
N GLU A 60 9.40 -10.30 -1.44
CA GLU A 60 8.83 -10.47 -0.09
C GLU A 60 7.37 -10.94 -0.14
N SER A 61 6.63 -10.58 -1.19
CA SER A 61 5.25 -11.02 -1.37
C SER A 61 5.10 -12.53 -1.63
N ALA A 62 6.16 -13.17 -2.13
CA ALA A 62 6.22 -14.59 -2.46
C ALA A 62 6.94 -15.44 -1.40
N SER A 63 7.47 -14.83 -0.33
CA SER A 63 8.21 -15.52 0.71
C SER A 63 7.29 -16.26 1.70
N ASN A 64 7.83 -16.98 2.69
CA ASN A 64 7.07 -17.58 3.80
C ASN A 64 6.96 -16.65 5.03
N GLY A 65 7.15 -15.34 4.86
CA GLY A 65 7.15 -14.36 5.95
C GLY A 65 5.75 -13.89 6.43
N PRO A 66 5.72 -12.97 7.42
CA PRO A 66 4.48 -12.41 7.98
C PRO A 66 3.58 -11.77 6.93
N LEU A 67 4.15 -11.01 5.98
CA LEU A 67 3.39 -10.34 4.92
C LEU A 67 2.69 -11.35 4.00
N SER A 68 3.34 -12.46 3.64
CA SER A 68 2.71 -13.44 2.76
C SER A 68 1.60 -14.20 3.47
N ALA A 69 1.74 -14.48 4.77
CA ALA A 69 0.66 -15.01 5.59
C ALA A 69 -0.52 -14.03 5.64
N PHE A 70 -0.23 -12.74 5.86
CA PHE A 70 -1.24 -11.69 5.80
C PHE A 70 -2.01 -11.69 4.48
N LEU A 71 -1.32 -11.65 3.34
CA LEU A 71 -1.94 -11.63 2.03
C LEU A 71 -2.79 -12.88 1.75
N ARG A 72 -2.32 -14.07 2.18
CA ARG A 72 -3.10 -15.32 2.06
C ARG A 72 -4.38 -15.30 2.89
N ASP A 73 -4.33 -14.74 4.10
CA ASP A 73 -5.51 -14.69 4.97
C ASP A 73 -6.56 -13.72 4.41
N ILE A 74 -6.13 -12.57 3.88
CA ILE A 74 -7.02 -11.62 3.21
C ILE A 74 -7.63 -12.25 1.95
N ASP A 75 -6.84 -12.94 1.12
CA ASP A 75 -7.33 -13.64 -0.08
C ASP A 75 -8.39 -14.70 0.26
N LYS A 76 -8.15 -15.51 1.30
CA LYS A 76 -9.11 -16.51 1.78
C LYS A 76 -10.40 -15.92 2.35
N SER A 77 -10.35 -14.71 2.88
CA SER A 77 -11.54 -14.04 3.44
C SER A 77 -12.51 -13.56 2.35
N GLY A 78 -12.11 -13.56 1.08
CA GLY A 78 -12.89 -13.04 -0.04
C GLY A 78 -12.81 -11.52 -0.20
N ALA A 79 -11.99 -10.83 0.60
CA ALA A 79 -11.68 -9.42 0.39
C ALA A 79 -10.88 -9.21 -0.91
N SER A 80 -11.18 -8.14 -1.62
CA SER A 80 -10.50 -7.83 -2.89
C SER A 80 -9.06 -7.36 -2.65
N ILE A 81 -8.10 -8.03 -3.29
CA ILE A 81 -6.69 -7.58 -3.34
C ILE A 81 -6.34 -7.26 -4.79
N THR A 82 -5.83 -6.05 -5.02
CA THR A 82 -5.23 -5.67 -6.30
C THR A 82 -3.72 -5.61 -6.15
N LYS A 83 -3.00 -6.40 -6.95
CA LYS A 83 -1.54 -6.36 -7.02
C LYS A 83 -1.12 -5.55 -8.23
N ILE A 84 -0.27 -4.56 -8.01
CA ILE A 84 0.33 -3.73 -9.06
C ILE A 84 1.83 -3.96 -8.99
N GLU A 85 2.39 -4.57 -10.03
CA GLU A 85 3.84 -4.71 -10.16
C GLU A 85 4.40 -3.41 -10.75
N VAL A 86 5.29 -2.76 -10.00
CA VAL A 86 5.97 -1.54 -10.42
C VAL A 86 7.38 -1.92 -10.83
N GLY A 87 7.68 -1.83 -12.12
CA GLY A 87 9.01 -2.05 -12.66
C GLY A 87 9.94 -0.85 -12.48
N ASP A 88 11.18 -1.01 -12.91
CA ASP A 88 12.17 0.06 -12.87
C ASP A 88 11.75 1.28 -13.70
N LEU A 89 12.14 2.47 -13.25
CA LEU A 89 11.91 3.69 -14.01
C LEU A 89 12.70 3.65 -15.33
N THR A 90 12.02 4.01 -16.42
CA THR A 90 12.71 4.19 -17.71
C THR A 90 13.68 5.37 -17.63
N GLN A 91 14.73 5.36 -18.46
CA GLN A 91 15.67 6.48 -18.55
C GLN A 91 14.97 7.83 -18.79
N LYS A 92 13.92 7.82 -19.60
CA LYS A 92 13.10 9.01 -19.86
C LYS A 92 12.38 9.49 -18.60
N ALA A 93 11.73 8.59 -17.86
CA ALA A 93 11.05 8.92 -16.60
C ALA A 93 12.03 9.41 -15.53
N VAL A 94 13.24 8.83 -15.46
CA VAL A 94 14.30 9.32 -14.58
C VAL A 94 14.72 10.74 -14.94
N ASN A 95 14.93 11.03 -16.23
CA ASN A 95 15.27 12.39 -16.68
C ASN A 95 14.15 13.38 -16.34
N GLU A 96 12.88 13.03 -16.60
CA GLU A 96 11.72 13.85 -16.23
C GLU A 96 11.69 14.15 -14.72
N LEU A 97 11.94 13.15 -13.88
CA LEU A 97 11.95 13.30 -12.43
C LEU A 97 13.09 14.22 -11.95
N VAL A 98 14.30 14.05 -12.49
CA VAL A 98 15.47 14.88 -12.15
C VAL A 98 15.29 16.31 -12.63
N SER A 99 14.87 16.50 -13.89
CA SER A 99 14.58 17.81 -14.48
C SER A 99 13.54 18.58 -13.66
N SER A 100 12.46 17.90 -13.24
CA SER A 100 11.44 18.50 -12.38
C SER A 100 11.98 18.82 -10.98
N ALA A 101 12.77 17.94 -10.38
CA ALA A 101 13.31 18.14 -9.03
C ALA A 101 14.33 19.29 -8.98
N LEU A 102 15.11 19.48 -10.04
CA LEU A 102 16.12 20.53 -10.16
C LEU A 102 15.58 21.82 -10.79
N ASN A 103 14.35 21.81 -11.31
CA ASN A 103 13.76 22.90 -12.09
C ASN A 103 14.64 23.33 -13.28
N MET A 104 15.17 22.35 -14.01
CA MET A 104 16.06 22.55 -15.16
C MET A 104 15.49 21.88 -16.42
N PRO A 105 15.83 22.35 -17.64
CA PRO A 105 15.42 21.67 -18.86
C PRO A 105 15.93 20.22 -18.94
N GLN A 106 15.12 19.30 -19.45
CA GLN A 106 15.48 17.89 -19.64
C GLN A 106 16.74 17.70 -20.49
N ASP A 107 17.00 18.63 -21.42
CA ASP A 107 18.18 18.65 -22.29
C ASP A 107 19.48 18.99 -21.53
N THR A 108 19.38 19.33 -20.25
CA THR A 108 20.56 19.60 -19.39
C THR A 108 20.73 18.54 -18.29
N CYS A 109 19.73 17.67 -18.12
CA CYS A 109 19.70 16.61 -17.12
C CYS A 109 20.08 15.25 -17.75
N HIS A 110 21.30 15.19 -18.29
CA HIS A 110 21.80 13.97 -18.94
C HIS A 110 22.36 12.94 -17.93
N SER A 111 22.40 11.68 -18.38
CA SER A 111 23.06 10.59 -17.68
C SER A 111 24.52 10.94 -17.37
N LEU A 112 25.00 10.54 -16.18
CA LEU A 112 26.41 10.63 -15.79
C LEU A 112 27.26 9.48 -16.38
N ALA A 113 26.61 8.51 -17.04
CA ALA A 113 27.21 7.40 -17.76
C ALA A 113 27.09 7.61 -19.28
#